data_AF-A0A1B7NME3-F1
#
_entry.id   AF-A0A1B7NME3-F1
#
_cell.length_a   1.000
_cell.length_b   1.000
_cell.length_c   1.000
_cell.angle_alpha   90.00
_cell.angle_beta   90.00
_cell.angle_gamma   90.00
#
_symmetry.space_group_name_H-M   'P 1'
#
loop_
_entity.id
_entity.type
_entity.pdbx_description
1 polymer ?
#
loop_
_entity_poly.entity_id
_entity_poly.type
_entity_poly.pdbx_seq_one_letter_code
_entity_poly.pdbx_strand_id
1 'polypeptide(L)' 'WESEYRMSLMPADRREYLQVLSQINYYMEQHRARYGFILSDTEFVSIKRLDENDNLLIAQTIP' A
#
# COMPACT_ATOMS: atom_id res chain seq x y z
N TRP A 1 6.69 -7.23 5.99
CA TRP A 1 5.55 -6.66 5.25
C TRP A 1 5.13 -7.66 4.21
N GLU A 2 3.83 -8.01 4.18
CA GLU A 2 3.20 -8.81 3.13
C GLU A 2 1.78 -8.27 2.89
N SER A 3 1.29 -8.29 1.65
CA SER A 3 -0.05 -7.80 1.33
C SER A 3 -1.17 -8.54 2.08
N GLU A 4 -0.94 -9.80 2.46
CA GLU A 4 -1.87 -10.60 3.28
C GLU A 4 -2.08 -10.05 4.69
N TYR A 5 -1.15 -9.23 5.20
CA TYR A 5 -1.26 -8.60 6.53
C TYR A 5 -2.50 -7.71 6.65
N ARG A 6 -3.11 -7.33 5.52
CA ARG A 6 -4.43 -6.67 5.46
C ARG A 6 -5.49 -7.41 6.27
N MET A 7 -5.45 -8.74 6.17
CA MET A 7 -6.43 -9.67 6.73
C MET A 7 -5.92 -10.36 7.99
N SER A 8 -4.71 -10.05 8.44
CA SER A 8 -4.13 -10.67 9.63
C SER A 8 -4.95 -10.33 10.89
N LEU A 9 -5.11 -11.33 11.75
CA LEU A 9 -5.71 -11.18 13.07
C LEU A 9 -4.73 -10.58 14.08
N MET A 10 -3.43 -10.53 13.76
CA MET A 10 -2.43 -9.94 14.64
C MET A 10 -2.41 -8.41 14.46
N PRO A 11 -2.59 -7.61 15.53
CA PRO A 11 -2.58 -6.16 15.43
C PRO A 11 -1.25 -5.58 14.92
N ALA A 12 -0.14 -6.29 15.13
CA ALA A 12 1.19 -5.87 14.67
C ALA A 12 1.27 -5.88 13.14
N ASP A 13 0.87 -6.98 12.51
CA ASP A 13 0.86 -7.14 11.05
C ASP A 13 -0.02 -6.08 10.38
N ARG A 14 -1.23 -5.86 10.90
CA ARG A 14 -2.13 -4.83 10.37
C ARG A 14 -1.55 -3.42 10.52
N ARG A 15 -0.79 -3.16 11.59
CA ARG A 15 -0.09 -1.88 11.77
C ARG A 15 1.03 -1.73 10.75
N GLU A 16 1.84 -2.76 10.56
CA GLU A 16 2.88 -2.78 9.52
C GLU A 16 2.26 -2.54 8.14
N TYR A 17 1.09 -3.14 7.87
CA TYR A 17 0.32 -2.93 6.66
C TYR A 17 -0.04 -1.48 6.40
N LEU A 18 -0.63 -0.83 7.40
CA LEU A 18 -1.02 0.56 7.30
C LEU A 18 0.20 1.49 7.25
N GLN A 19 1.31 1.12 7.88
CA GLN A 19 2.54 1.91 7.85
C GLN A 19 3.17 1.94 6.45
N VAL A 20 3.21 0.81 5.75
CA VAL A 20 3.71 0.78 4.37
C VAL A 20 2.81 1.60 3.44
N LEU A 21 1.48 1.47 3.60
CA LEU A 21 0.53 2.27 2.83
C LEU A 21 0.60 3.77 3.12
N SER A 22 0.82 4.18 4.37
CA SER A 22 0.95 5.60 4.71
C SER A 22 2.23 6.19 4.11
N GLN A 23 3.33 5.43 4.10
CA GLN A 23 4.60 5.86 3.52
C GLN A 23 4.49 6.04 2.00
N ILE A 24 3.89 5.08 1.28
CA ILE A 24 3.71 5.24 -0.17
C ILE A 24 2.74 6.39 -0.48
N ASN A 25 1.65 6.52 0.27
CA ASN A 25 0.70 7.61 0.07
C ASN A 25 1.41 8.97 0.23
N TYR A 26 2.19 9.15 1.30
CA TYR A 26 2.99 10.35 1.53
C TYR A 26 3.85 10.70 0.31
N TYR A 27 4.61 9.75 -0.24
CA TYR A 27 5.42 10.02 -1.43
C TYR A 27 4.57 10.31 -2.67
N MET A 28 3.45 9.61 -2.85
CA MET A 28 2.52 9.89 -3.95
C MET A 28 1.94 11.30 -3.85
N GLU A 29 1.68 11.81 -2.65
CA GLU A 29 1.26 13.20 -2.44
C GLU A 29 2.35 14.19 -2.83
N GLN A 30 3.57 14.01 -2.30
CA GLN A 30 4.69 14.91 -2.54
C GLN A 30 5.01 15.03 -4.04
N HIS A 31 4.90 13.93 -4.77
CA HIS A 31 5.20 13.88 -6.20
C HIS A 31 3.97 14.06 -7.10
N ARG A 32 2.78 14.35 -6.54
CA ARG A 32 1.50 14.42 -7.27
C ARG A 32 1.27 13.19 -8.16
N ALA A 33 1.71 12.03 -7.68
CA ALA A 33 1.64 10.78 -8.41
C ALA A 33 0.25 10.15 -8.25
N ARG A 34 -0.35 9.75 -9.36
CA ARG A 34 -1.62 9.01 -9.36
C ARG A 34 -1.45 7.52 -9.09
N TYR A 35 -0.28 6.98 -9.42
CA TYR A 35 0.06 5.57 -9.31
C TYR A 35 1.34 5.38 -8.52
N GLY A 36 1.38 4.33 -7.72
CA GLY A 36 2.54 3.87 -6.98
C GLY A 36 2.57 2.34 -7.00
N PHE A 37 3.66 1.77 -6.50
CA PHE A 37 3.77 0.34 -6.33
C PHE A 37 4.61 0.00 -5.10
N ILE A 38 4.38 -1.18 -4.56
CA ILE A 38 5.25 -1.82 -3.58
C ILE A 38 5.87 -3.02 -4.31
N LEU A 39 7.18 -3.15 -4.20
CA LEU A 39 7.94 -4.28 -4.73
C LEU A 39 8.76 -4.85 -3.58
N SER A 40 8.60 -6.14 -3.32
CA SER A 40 9.43 -6.91 -2.39
C SER A 40 10.04 -8.11 -3.11
N ASP A 41 10.75 -8.95 -2.36
CA ASP A 41 11.30 -10.21 -2.87
C ASP A 41 10.22 -11.26 -3.22
N THR A 42 8.97 -11.05 -2.77
CA THR A 42 7.89 -12.05 -2.84
C THR A 42 6.60 -11.54 -3.46
N GLU A 43 6.49 -10.24 -3.75
CA GLU A 43 5.28 -9.67 -4.31
C GLU A 43 5.49 -8.32 -5.01
N PHE A 44 4.63 -8.08 -5.99
CA PHE A 44 4.40 -6.78 -6.60
C PHE A 44 2.94 -6.35 -6.40
N VAL A 45 2.76 -5.15 -5.82
CA VAL A 45 1.44 -4.57 -5.53
C VAL A 45 1.34 -3.20 -6.17
N SER A 46 0.45 -3.03 -7.15
CA SER A 46 0.16 -1.71 -7.74
C SER A 46 -0.91 -0.97 -6.94
N ILE A 47 -0.74 0.34 -6.81
CA ILE A 47 -1.57 1.22 -6.00
C ILE A 47 -1.99 2.43 -6.84
N LYS A 48 -3.26 2.83 -6.72
CA LYS A 48 -3.82 4.01 -7.38
C LYS A 48 -4.46 4.91 -6.35
N ARG A 49 -4.12 6.20 -6.35
CA ARG A 49 -4.87 7.23 -5.62
C ARG A 49 -6.19 7.51 -6.32
N LEU A 50 -7.28 7.44 -5.56
CA LEU A 50 -8.63 7.67 -6.05
C LEU A 50 -8.99 9.16 -6.02
N ASP A 51 -8.61 9.85 -4.96
CA ASP A 51 -8.89 11.27 -4.73
C ASP A 51 -7.84 11.92 -3.81
N GLU A 52 -8.05 13.19 -3.49
CA GLU A 52 -7.24 13.99 -2.56
C GLU A 52 -7.53 13.66 -1.08
N ASN A 53 -8.48 12.76 -0.78
CA ASN A 53 -8.85 12.36 0.59
C ASN A 53 -8.14 11.06 1.01
N ASP A 54 -6.93 10.82 0.50
CA ASP A 54 -6.09 9.66 0.83
C ASP A 54 -6.69 8.28 0.53
N ASN A 55 -7.72 8.21 -0.31
CA ASN A 55 -8.31 6.95 -0.69
C ASN A 55 -7.39 6.22 -1.69
N LEU A 56 -6.90 5.04 -1.29
CA LEU A 56 -6.07 4.17 -2.12
C LEU A 56 -6.87 2.98 -2.63
N LEU A 57 -6.80 2.75 -3.94
CA LEU A 57 -7.16 1.48 -4.55
C LEU A 57 -5.90 0.61 -4.63
N ILE A 58 -5.97 -0.57 -4.03
CA ILE A 58 -4.88 -1.54 -3.98
C ILE A 58 -5.26 -2.68 -4.92
N ALA A 59 -4.43 -2.93 -5.93
CA ALA A 59 -4.66 -4.00 -6.88
C ALA A 59 -4.44 -5.38 -6.25
N GLN A 60 -4.88 -6.42 -6.95
CA GLN A 60 -4.50 -7.78 -6.62
C GLN A 60 -2.97 -7.94 -6.71
N THR A 61 -2.40 -8.54 -5.68
CA THR A 61 -0.97 -8.85 -5.58
C THR A 61 -0.56 -9.85 -6.66
N ILE A 62 0.61 -9.61 -7.25
CA ILE A 62 1.31 -10.57 -8.12
C ILE A 62 2.46 -11.16 -7.29
N PRO A 63 2.43 -12.46 -6.93
CA PRO A 63 3.52 -13.13 -6.23
C PRO A 63 4.79 -13.27 -7.08
#